data_AF-A0A800AG95-F1
#
_entry.id   AF-A0A800AG95-F1
#
_cell.length_a   1.000
_cell.length_b   1.000
_cell.length_c   1.000
_cell.angle_alpha   90.00
_cell.angle_beta   90.00
_cell.angle_gamma   90.00
#
_symmetry.space_group_name_H-M   'P 1'
#
loop_
_entity.id
_entity.type
_entity.pdbx_description
1 polymer ?
#
loop_
_entity_poly.entity_id
_entity_poly.type
_entity_poly.pdbx_seq_one_letter_code
_entity_poly.pdbx_strand_id
1 'polypeptide(L)'
;MTQANRKKLLLIGLDGAIPGFVKKFSREGRLPALTKLMNEGFFAESLPVPVCDTPTNWTTLLTGAWAGTHGVMSFWVHLPGEPLHQTHSTLNTKMCDVEHLWDVAEREGKKFIMLNWPVSWPPTTKGGIIIDGTGPGTPFWRIANSNVYATHPPEGKPRLQRGQESPLHFKPTEGPASRDSATRKWQNMPASHSIPIEATIPLKGQVVYRWSEMGWQVHGMETTSQDAIAYQLLVIDSCGKGYDKVIIAREKDAKNPVAVIEPGQWSEWIYEMFPKSALLTEESGIKGAEVEGVFRFKLVELSDDGKTCTLYRTDIWTTKGWSHPEHIAEELCREVRPFTEGMELPPGVATNRGHWDIYFEGLESQAQWYVDAAEYLSKRYDWDLLIAQIHVQDGINHAISPEVYPGYQHYNPDEAARCWELFAKSYEAVDKMVGQMVEKCADESTLVAVVSDHGAIPIIKGVRLNTALARAGLMAYKQSPNSKNLIIDWSKTEVFPRRTHIWVNRKGRDPDGIVTEDK
;
A
#
# COMPACT_ATOMS: atom_id res chain seq x y z
N MET A 1 0.84 -0.82 45.37
CA MET A 1 1.34 -1.30 44.07
C MET A 1 2.67 -0.63 43.84
N THR A 2 3.78 -1.34 44.00
CA THR A 2 5.10 -0.85 43.58
C THR A 2 5.05 -0.61 42.09
N GLN A 3 5.31 0.62 41.65
CA GLN A 3 5.33 1.01 40.25
C GLN A 3 6.36 0.12 39.55
N ALA A 4 5.89 -0.90 38.81
CA ALA A 4 6.77 -1.78 38.05
C ALA A 4 7.65 -0.87 37.18
N ASN A 5 8.96 -0.99 37.30
CA ASN A 5 9.91 -0.21 36.53
C ASN A 5 9.83 -0.71 35.08
N ARG A 6 8.89 -0.17 34.29
CA ARG A 6 8.67 -0.58 32.90
C ARG A 6 9.87 -0.12 32.08
N LYS A 7 10.69 -1.06 31.64
CA LYS A 7 11.96 -0.78 30.95
C LYS A 7 11.83 -0.82 29.43
N LYS A 8 10.75 -1.42 28.92
CA LYS A 8 10.50 -1.62 27.48
C LYS A 8 9.16 -1.03 27.05
N LEU A 9 9.05 -0.66 25.78
CA LEU A 9 7.81 -0.21 25.13
C LEU A 9 7.53 -1.06 23.89
N LEU A 10 6.36 -1.70 23.85
CA LEU A 10 5.73 -2.23 22.64
C LEU A 10 4.66 -1.24 22.18
N LEU A 11 4.90 -0.55 21.07
CA LEU A 11 3.98 0.41 20.47
C LEU A 11 3.42 -0.15 19.16
N ILE A 12 2.10 -0.27 19.06
CA ILE A 12 1.41 -0.79 17.88
C ILE A 12 0.48 0.28 17.31
N GLY A 13 0.74 0.71 16.09
CA GLY A 13 -0.05 1.69 15.35
C GLY A 13 -1.08 1.02 14.44
N LEU A 14 -2.34 1.44 14.54
CA LEU A 14 -3.46 0.99 13.72
C LEU A 14 -3.96 2.15 12.86
N ASP A 15 -3.59 2.17 11.58
CA ASP A 15 -3.90 3.31 10.70
C ASP A 15 -5.38 3.45 10.41
N GLY A 16 -5.94 4.64 10.67
CA GLY A 16 -7.35 4.91 10.41
C GLY A 16 -8.33 4.21 11.36
N ALA A 17 -7.86 3.63 12.47
CA ALA A 17 -8.74 2.91 13.40
C ALA A 17 -9.64 3.88 14.17
N ILE A 18 -10.96 3.64 14.11
CA ILE A 18 -11.98 4.53 14.69
C ILE A 18 -12.34 4.03 16.09
N PRO A 19 -12.15 4.84 17.16
CA PRO A 19 -12.46 4.43 18.54
C PRO A 19 -13.89 3.92 18.74
N GLY A 20 -14.86 4.51 18.03
CA GLY A 20 -16.25 4.06 18.05
C GLY A 20 -16.43 2.64 17.50
N PHE A 21 -15.64 2.25 16.49
CA PHE A 21 -15.69 0.91 15.89
C PHE A 21 -15.02 -0.11 16.81
N VAL A 22 -13.88 0.24 17.42
CA VAL A 22 -13.23 -0.57 18.46
C VAL A 22 -14.21 -0.88 19.59
N LYS A 23 -14.89 0.15 20.13
CA LYS A 23 -15.91 -0.04 21.19
C LYS A 23 -17.07 -0.91 20.74
N LYS A 24 -17.56 -0.73 19.51
CA LYS A 24 -18.66 -1.51 18.95
C LYS A 24 -18.29 -3.00 18.89
N PHE A 25 -17.19 -3.33 18.22
CA PHE A 25 -16.78 -4.73 18.02
C PHE A 25 -16.27 -5.39 19.30
N SER A 26 -15.72 -4.61 20.25
CA SER A 26 -15.43 -5.08 21.61
C SER A 26 -16.70 -5.54 22.35
N ARG A 27 -17.79 -4.75 22.32
CA ARG A 27 -19.08 -5.15 22.93
C ARG A 27 -19.70 -6.37 22.28
N GLU A 28 -19.43 -6.57 20.99
CA GLU A 28 -19.86 -7.75 20.23
C GLU A 28 -19.00 -8.99 20.50
N GLY A 29 -17.94 -8.88 21.33
CA GLY A 29 -17.06 -10.00 21.67
C GLY A 29 -16.06 -10.37 20.59
N ARG A 30 -15.86 -9.50 19.59
CA ARG A 30 -15.03 -9.78 18.41
C ARG A 30 -13.56 -9.40 18.58
N LEU A 31 -13.25 -8.53 19.54
CA LEU A 31 -11.90 -7.98 19.76
C LEU A 31 -11.32 -8.40 21.12
N PRO A 32 -11.06 -9.69 21.39
CA PRO A 32 -10.63 -10.14 22.70
C PRO A 32 -9.33 -9.50 23.19
N ALA A 33 -8.33 -9.28 22.32
CA ALA A 33 -7.04 -8.73 22.72
C ALA A 33 -7.15 -7.26 23.12
N LEU A 34 -7.75 -6.43 22.26
CA LEU A 34 -8.00 -5.02 22.52
C LEU A 34 -8.95 -4.84 23.72
N THR A 35 -9.99 -5.68 23.84
CA THR A 35 -10.90 -5.64 25.00
C THR A 35 -10.15 -5.89 26.31
N LYS A 36 -9.23 -6.87 26.32
CA LYS A 36 -8.38 -7.13 27.49
C LYS A 36 -7.49 -5.93 27.82
N LEU A 37 -6.80 -5.37 26.82
CA LEU A 37 -5.95 -4.18 27.00
C LEU A 37 -6.75 -2.96 27.53
N MET A 38 -7.97 -2.76 27.03
CA MET A 38 -8.86 -1.70 27.49
C MET A 38 -9.30 -1.91 28.96
N ASN A 39 -9.60 -3.15 29.36
CA ASN A 39 -10.09 -3.48 30.69
C ASN A 39 -8.98 -3.50 31.77
N GLU A 40 -7.78 -3.97 31.41
CA GLU A 40 -6.63 -4.08 32.33
C GLU A 40 -5.73 -2.84 32.32
N GLY A 41 -5.91 -1.97 31.32
CA GLY A 41 -5.14 -0.75 31.13
C GLY A 41 -5.99 0.51 31.16
N PHE A 42 -5.76 1.39 30.18
CA PHE A 42 -6.48 2.64 30.01
C PHE A 42 -6.81 2.83 28.53
N PHE A 43 -8.04 3.27 28.26
CA PHE A 43 -8.52 3.61 26.93
C PHE A 43 -9.01 5.05 26.91
N ALA A 44 -8.53 5.83 25.94
CA ALA A 44 -9.01 7.18 25.69
C ALA A 44 -9.15 7.45 24.21
N GLU A 45 -10.04 8.39 23.89
CA GLU A 45 -10.11 9.01 22.58
C GLU A 45 -9.17 10.21 22.56
N SER A 46 -8.37 10.32 21.49
CA SER A 46 -7.53 11.48 21.22
C SER A 46 -8.08 12.23 20.00
N LEU A 47 -7.84 13.55 19.96
CA LEU A 47 -8.08 14.33 18.75
C LEU A 47 -6.83 14.24 17.86
N PRO A 48 -6.97 13.90 16.57
CA PRO A 48 -5.88 13.99 15.63
C PRO A 48 -5.50 15.45 15.40
N VAL A 49 -4.26 15.68 14.96
CA VAL A 49 -3.81 16.98 14.50
C VAL A 49 -4.39 17.24 13.10
N PRO A 50 -5.05 18.39 12.88
CA PRO A 50 -5.39 18.83 11.53
C PRO A 50 -4.11 19.20 10.76
N VAL A 51 -3.89 18.69 9.55
CA VAL A 51 -4.81 17.87 8.75
C VAL A 51 -4.77 16.40 9.18
N CYS A 52 -5.95 15.78 9.28
CA CYS A 52 -6.11 14.40 9.76
C CYS A 52 -5.68 13.39 8.69
N ASP A 53 -4.38 13.39 8.36
CA ASP A 53 -3.77 12.45 7.42
C ASP A 53 -2.55 11.74 8.03
N THR A 54 -2.19 10.63 7.39
CA THR A 54 -1.15 9.68 7.81
C THR A 54 0.20 10.33 8.17
N PRO A 55 0.90 11.04 7.27
CA PRO A 55 2.24 11.57 7.58
C PRO A 55 2.21 12.59 8.72
N THR A 56 1.17 13.44 8.79
CA THR A 56 1.05 14.45 9.84
C THR A 56 0.93 13.79 11.21
N ASN A 57 -0.02 12.86 11.36
CA ASN A 57 -0.36 12.31 12.66
C ASN A 57 0.65 11.26 13.15
N TRP A 58 1.21 10.42 12.27
CA TRP A 58 2.30 9.52 12.67
C TRP A 58 3.58 10.25 13.08
N THR A 59 3.89 11.38 12.43
CA THR A 59 5.01 12.25 12.84
C THR A 59 4.71 12.89 14.18
N THR A 60 3.50 13.41 14.39
CA THR A 60 3.07 13.95 15.70
C THR A 60 3.22 12.91 16.81
N LEU A 61 2.78 11.67 16.58
CA LEU A 61 2.82 10.60 17.58
C LEU A 61 4.25 10.25 18.04
N LEU A 62 5.24 10.31 17.16
CA LEU A 62 6.64 10.01 17.51
C LEU A 62 7.53 11.21 17.77
N THR A 63 7.05 12.44 17.60
CA THR A 63 7.77 13.67 18.00
C THR A 63 7.19 14.30 19.26
N GLY A 64 5.92 14.04 19.56
CA GLY A 64 5.18 14.75 20.60
C GLY A 64 4.97 16.24 20.29
N ALA A 65 5.24 16.67 19.05
CA ALA A 65 5.17 18.05 18.59
C ALA A 65 3.96 18.28 17.68
N TRP A 66 3.49 19.53 17.59
CA TRP A 66 2.44 19.91 16.64
C TRP A 66 2.95 19.93 15.20
N ALA A 67 2.04 19.79 14.22
CA ALA A 67 2.38 19.82 12.79
C ALA A 67 3.16 21.07 12.36
N GLY A 68 2.83 22.24 12.91
CA GLY A 68 3.56 23.48 12.63
C GLY A 68 4.96 23.54 13.27
N THR A 69 5.27 22.66 14.22
CA THR A 69 6.58 22.56 14.88
C THR A 69 7.48 21.54 14.18
N HIS A 70 6.93 20.37 13.84
CA HIS A 70 7.70 19.33 13.14
C HIS A 70 7.73 19.48 11.60
N GLY A 71 6.99 20.44 11.03
CA GLY A 71 7.05 20.78 9.60
C GLY A 71 6.29 19.83 8.67
N VAL A 72 6.09 18.57 9.07
CA VAL A 72 5.26 17.58 8.33
C VAL A 72 3.77 17.89 8.46
N MET A 73 3.24 18.76 7.59
CA MET A 73 1.86 19.28 7.71
C MET A 73 0.80 18.61 6.83
N SER A 74 1.19 17.69 5.95
CA SER A 74 0.36 16.82 5.11
C SER A 74 1.30 15.93 4.32
N PHE A 75 0.81 15.05 3.46
CA PHE A 75 1.62 14.33 2.45
C PHE A 75 2.53 15.24 1.61
N TRP A 76 2.16 16.52 1.45
CA TRP A 76 2.89 17.48 0.63
C TRP A 76 2.95 18.83 1.31
N VAL A 77 4.12 19.43 1.30
CA VAL A 77 4.37 20.76 1.84
C VAL A 77 4.99 21.67 0.81
N HIS A 78 4.70 22.95 0.93
CA HIS A 78 5.35 24.02 0.19
C HIS A 78 6.47 24.59 1.06
N LEU A 79 7.68 24.73 0.52
CA LEU A 79 8.80 25.32 1.25
C LEU A 79 8.84 26.84 1.03
N PRO A 80 9.03 27.65 2.08
CA PRO A 80 9.07 29.10 1.96
C PRO A 80 10.08 29.59 0.90
N GLY A 81 9.64 30.52 0.06
CA GLY A 81 10.46 31.14 -0.99
C GLY A 81 10.41 30.45 -2.35
N GLU A 82 9.76 29.29 -2.47
CA GLU A 82 9.51 28.64 -3.76
C GLU A 82 8.24 29.19 -4.44
N PRO A 83 8.02 28.92 -5.74
CA PRO A 83 6.71 29.16 -6.36
C PRO A 83 5.60 28.35 -5.69
N LEU A 84 4.40 28.93 -5.51
CA LEU A 84 3.29 28.27 -4.79
C LEU A 84 2.78 26.95 -5.40
N HIS A 85 3.08 26.69 -6.68
CA HIS A 85 2.78 25.43 -7.36
C HIS A 85 3.86 24.35 -7.15
N GLN A 86 4.99 24.68 -6.51
CA GLN A 86 6.02 23.71 -6.14
C GLN A 86 5.72 23.10 -4.77
N THR A 87 5.89 21.79 -4.63
CA THR A 87 5.77 21.05 -3.35
C THR A 87 6.81 19.96 -3.25
N HIS A 88 7.03 19.53 -2.01
CA HIS A 88 7.83 18.40 -1.63
C HIS A 88 6.98 17.43 -0.82
N SER A 89 7.15 16.13 -1.06
CA SER A 89 6.53 15.10 -0.21
C SER A 89 7.16 15.13 1.16
N THR A 90 6.34 14.84 2.16
CA THR A 90 6.78 14.65 3.55
C THR A 90 6.93 13.18 3.93
N LEU A 91 6.70 12.24 2.99
CA LEU A 91 7.04 10.82 3.15
C LEU A 91 8.55 10.59 3.07
N ASN A 92 9.29 11.33 3.91
CA ASN A 92 10.72 11.38 3.98
C ASN A 92 11.11 11.90 5.36
N THR A 93 11.81 11.11 6.16
CA THR A 93 12.23 11.47 7.54
C THR A 93 12.92 12.83 7.62
N LYS A 94 13.65 13.23 6.57
CA LYS A 94 14.41 14.48 6.52
C LYS A 94 13.53 15.74 6.38
N MET A 95 12.23 15.57 6.18
CA MET A 95 11.25 16.66 6.12
C MET A 95 10.73 17.04 7.51
N CYS A 96 11.12 16.31 8.54
CA CYS A 96 10.79 16.62 9.93
C CYS A 96 11.85 17.58 10.51
N ASP A 97 11.40 18.69 11.08
CA ASP A 97 12.27 19.75 11.63
C ASP A 97 12.69 19.48 13.09
N VAL A 98 12.20 18.40 13.71
CA VAL A 98 12.45 18.07 15.12
C VAL A 98 12.90 16.62 15.29
N GLU A 99 13.43 16.33 16.48
CA GLU A 99 13.80 14.97 16.85
C GLU A 99 12.56 14.08 17.03
N HIS A 100 12.68 12.82 16.62
CA HIS A 100 11.72 11.77 16.89
C HIS A 100 12.14 10.96 18.13
N LEU A 101 11.22 10.13 18.62
CA LEU A 101 11.45 9.24 19.75
C LEU A 101 12.66 8.32 19.54
N TRP A 102 12.90 7.85 18.31
CA TRP A 102 14.05 7.01 18.00
C TRP A 102 15.38 7.77 18.04
N ASP A 103 15.38 9.07 17.70
CA ASP A 103 16.58 9.92 17.81
C ASP A 103 16.96 10.11 19.29
N VAL A 104 15.95 10.30 20.16
CA VAL A 104 16.15 10.34 21.62
C VAL A 104 16.61 8.99 22.15
N ALA A 105 16.00 7.90 21.69
CA ALA A 105 16.39 6.55 22.08
C ALA A 105 17.87 6.27 21.76
N GLU A 106 18.31 6.58 20.53
CA GLU A 106 19.70 6.44 20.13
C GLU A 106 20.65 7.26 21.01
N ARG A 107 20.31 8.53 21.29
CA ARG A 107 21.10 9.41 22.16
C ARG A 107 21.27 8.85 23.57
N GLU A 108 20.22 8.23 24.11
CA GLU A 108 20.22 7.61 25.44
C GLU A 108 20.79 6.18 25.44
N GLY A 109 21.36 5.73 24.32
CA GLY A 109 21.95 4.39 24.18
C GLY A 109 20.93 3.25 24.15
N LYS A 110 19.65 3.56 23.93
CA LYS A 110 18.54 2.62 23.85
C LYS A 110 18.50 1.93 22.50
N LYS A 111 18.02 0.69 22.49
CA LYS A 111 17.85 -0.11 21.28
C LYS A 111 16.40 -0.08 20.83
N PHE A 112 16.17 0.02 19.53
CA PHE A 112 14.82 0.03 18.99
C PHE A 112 14.71 -0.80 17.72
N ILE A 113 13.53 -1.38 17.53
CA ILE A 113 13.10 -2.10 16.34
C ILE A 113 11.82 -1.40 15.86
N MET A 114 11.78 -0.97 14.61
CA MET A 114 10.65 -0.31 13.99
C MET A 114 10.20 -1.08 12.76
N LEU A 115 8.91 -1.43 12.71
CA LEU A 115 8.28 -2.14 11.61
C LEU A 115 7.24 -1.23 10.95
N ASN A 116 7.52 -0.82 9.72
CA ASN A 116 6.66 -0.05 8.84
C ASN A 116 6.09 1.25 9.45
N TRP A 117 6.84 1.93 10.32
CA TRP A 117 6.32 3.18 10.88
C TRP A 117 6.42 4.31 9.84
N PRO A 118 5.30 4.96 9.45
CA PRO A 118 5.33 5.97 8.41
C PRO A 118 6.27 7.14 8.74
N VAL A 119 6.92 7.69 7.70
CA VAL A 119 7.88 8.80 7.79
C VAL A 119 9.19 8.45 8.52
N SER A 120 9.47 7.17 8.77
CA SER A 120 10.77 6.73 9.32
C SER A 120 11.83 6.43 8.26
N TRP A 121 11.49 6.52 6.97
CA TRP A 121 12.44 6.35 5.85
C TRP A 121 12.75 7.64 5.08
N PRO A 122 14.00 7.88 4.62
CA PRO A 122 15.20 7.09 4.92
C PRO A 122 15.64 7.28 6.38
N PRO A 123 16.18 6.24 7.04
CA PRO A 123 16.69 6.33 8.40
C PRO A 123 17.68 7.48 8.58
N THR A 124 17.46 8.31 9.59
CA THR A 124 18.37 9.40 10.02
C THR A 124 19.29 8.98 11.16
N THR A 125 18.98 7.85 11.80
CA THR A 125 19.71 7.22 12.89
C THR A 125 20.90 6.40 12.39
N LYS A 126 21.89 6.13 13.27
CA LYS A 126 23.01 5.21 13.00
C LYS A 126 22.79 3.84 13.64
N GLY A 127 21.79 3.68 14.49
CA GLY A 127 21.49 2.47 15.25
C GLY A 127 20.05 2.01 15.08
N GLY A 128 19.71 0.95 15.82
CA GLY A 128 18.38 0.33 15.75
C GLY A 128 18.15 -0.49 14.48
N ILE A 129 16.96 -1.09 14.39
CA ILE A 129 16.47 -1.82 13.23
C ILE A 129 15.24 -1.09 12.71
N ILE A 130 15.25 -0.68 11.45
CA ILE A 130 14.09 -0.04 10.79
C ILE A 130 13.75 -0.86 9.55
N ILE A 131 12.53 -1.34 9.49
CA ILE A 131 11.96 -2.07 8.35
C ILE A 131 10.91 -1.17 7.72
N ASP A 132 11.14 -0.66 6.52
CA ASP A 132 10.26 0.31 5.88
C ASP A 132 10.02 1.57 6.76
N GLY A 133 9.49 2.60 6.15
CA GLY A 133 8.95 3.79 6.76
C GLY A 133 8.51 4.81 5.70
N THR A 134 8.31 4.37 4.45
CA THR A 134 7.99 5.26 3.33
C THR A 134 6.54 5.70 3.32
N GLY A 135 5.73 5.17 4.24
CA GLY A 135 4.30 5.46 4.35
C GLY A 135 3.48 4.69 3.31
N PRO A 136 2.15 4.84 3.36
CA PRO A 136 1.26 3.89 2.73
C PRO A 136 1.38 3.85 1.21
N GLY A 137 1.67 2.65 0.73
CA GLY A 137 1.33 2.19 -0.60
C GLY A 137 2.11 2.81 -1.75
N THR A 138 3.18 3.56 -1.47
CA THR A 138 4.13 4.03 -2.50
C THR A 138 5.62 3.83 -2.16
N PRO A 139 6.03 2.67 -1.62
CA PRO A 139 7.42 2.40 -1.29
C PRO A 139 8.35 2.28 -2.50
N PHE A 140 9.63 2.62 -2.27
CA PHE A 140 10.71 2.62 -3.26
C PHE A 140 11.14 1.22 -3.73
N TRP A 141 10.87 0.19 -2.93
CA TRP A 141 11.20 -1.21 -3.25
C TRP A 141 10.13 -1.93 -4.06
N ARG A 142 9.11 -1.22 -4.57
CA ARG A 142 8.15 -1.82 -5.49
C ARG A 142 8.71 -1.85 -6.91
N ILE A 143 8.73 -3.03 -7.52
CA ILE A 143 9.12 -3.23 -8.92
C ILE A 143 7.92 -3.05 -9.85
N ALA A 144 6.75 -3.58 -9.48
CA ALA A 144 5.53 -3.44 -10.29
C ALA A 144 4.28 -3.50 -9.41
N ASN A 145 3.24 -2.74 -9.76
CA ASN A 145 1.94 -2.78 -9.07
C ASN A 145 1.21 -4.10 -9.31
N SER A 146 0.36 -4.54 -8.40
CA SER A 146 -0.56 -5.66 -8.63
C SER A 146 -1.40 -5.51 -9.91
N ASN A 147 -1.83 -6.64 -10.47
CA ASN A 147 -2.64 -6.67 -11.69
C ASN A 147 -3.61 -7.86 -11.66
N VAL A 148 -4.83 -7.65 -12.16
CA VAL A 148 -5.81 -8.71 -12.40
C VAL A 148 -5.86 -9.01 -13.88
N TYR A 149 -5.60 -10.25 -14.27
CA TYR A 149 -5.77 -10.72 -15.65
C TYR A 149 -7.10 -11.44 -15.74
N ALA A 150 -8.02 -10.95 -16.57
CA ALA A 150 -9.36 -11.51 -16.66
C ALA A 150 -9.85 -11.64 -18.10
N THR A 151 -10.58 -12.71 -18.41
CA THR A 151 -11.19 -12.88 -19.75
C THR A 151 -12.29 -11.85 -20.02
N HIS A 152 -12.91 -11.35 -18.95
CA HIS A 152 -13.95 -10.32 -18.96
C HIS A 152 -13.59 -9.20 -17.98
N PRO A 153 -12.65 -8.29 -18.31
CA PRO A 153 -12.36 -7.12 -17.48
C PRO A 153 -13.58 -6.17 -17.48
N PRO A 154 -13.91 -5.53 -16.35
CA PRO A 154 -15.04 -4.60 -16.27
C PRO A 154 -14.82 -3.38 -17.17
N GLU A 155 -15.90 -2.88 -17.77
CA GLU A 155 -15.88 -1.62 -18.52
C GLU A 155 -15.88 -0.43 -17.55
N GLY A 156 -14.84 0.41 -17.59
CA GLY A 156 -14.76 1.62 -16.79
C GLY A 156 -13.40 1.85 -16.16
N LYS A 157 -13.24 3.00 -15.47
CA LYS A 157 -12.05 3.25 -14.67
C LYS A 157 -12.23 2.62 -13.29
N PRO A 158 -11.20 1.97 -12.72
CA PRO A 158 -11.30 1.42 -11.38
C PRO A 158 -11.58 2.51 -10.35
N ARG A 159 -12.29 2.13 -9.27
CA ARG A 159 -12.61 3.06 -8.17
C ARG A 159 -11.35 3.50 -7.41
N LEU A 160 -10.33 2.64 -7.34
CA LEU A 160 -9.05 2.88 -6.67
C LEU A 160 -7.87 2.69 -7.63
N GLN A 161 -6.73 3.33 -7.35
CA GLN A 161 -5.52 3.24 -8.19
C GLN A 161 -4.95 1.81 -8.32
N ARG A 162 -5.09 0.95 -7.31
CA ARG A 162 -4.67 -0.47 -7.31
C ARG A 162 -5.65 -1.41 -8.05
N GLY A 163 -6.53 -0.85 -8.89
CA GLY A 163 -7.59 -1.57 -9.59
C GLY A 163 -7.29 -1.90 -11.06
N GLN A 164 -6.02 -1.95 -11.47
CA GLN A 164 -5.69 -2.24 -12.86
C GLN A 164 -6.09 -3.68 -13.21
N GLU A 165 -6.88 -3.81 -14.28
CA GLU A 165 -7.26 -5.09 -14.86
C GLU A 165 -6.82 -5.15 -16.32
N SER A 166 -6.19 -6.25 -16.70
CA SER A 166 -5.69 -6.50 -18.05
C SER A 166 -6.51 -7.62 -18.70
N PRO A 167 -6.88 -7.48 -19.98
CA PRO A 167 -7.61 -8.52 -20.67
C PRO A 167 -6.74 -9.77 -20.83
N LEU A 168 -7.36 -10.93 -20.63
CA LEU A 168 -6.78 -12.24 -20.81
C LEU A 168 -7.43 -12.92 -22.01
N HIS A 169 -6.65 -13.19 -23.05
CA HIS A 169 -7.14 -13.79 -24.28
C HIS A 169 -6.59 -15.20 -24.44
N PHE A 170 -7.45 -16.19 -24.19
CA PHE A 170 -7.13 -17.58 -24.46
C PHE A 170 -7.31 -17.93 -25.93
N LYS A 171 -6.43 -18.81 -26.40
CA LYS A 171 -6.55 -19.52 -27.67
C LYS A 171 -6.19 -20.98 -27.48
N PRO A 172 -6.71 -21.91 -28.29
CA PRO A 172 -6.24 -23.30 -28.27
C PRO A 172 -4.73 -23.38 -28.52
N THR A 173 -4.06 -24.30 -27.84
CA THR A 173 -2.67 -24.63 -28.15
C THR A 173 -2.55 -25.16 -29.59
N GLU A 174 -1.46 -24.82 -30.28
CA GLU A 174 -1.23 -25.32 -31.63
C GLU A 174 -1.03 -26.85 -31.61
N GLY A 175 -1.81 -27.57 -32.42
CA GLY A 175 -1.68 -29.02 -32.55
C GLY A 175 -0.35 -29.46 -33.20
N PRO A 176 -0.04 -30.77 -33.15
CA PRO A 176 1.20 -31.33 -33.71
C PRO A 176 1.40 -31.09 -35.22
N ALA A 177 0.36 -30.69 -35.97
CA ALA A 177 0.39 -30.57 -37.43
C ALA A 177 0.79 -29.19 -38.01
N SER A 178 0.99 -28.14 -37.20
CA SER A 178 1.50 -26.85 -37.75
C SER A 178 3.00 -26.97 -38.08
N ARG A 179 3.38 -26.59 -39.31
CA ARG A 179 4.75 -26.70 -39.86
C ARG A 179 5.68 -25.54 -39.50
N ASP A 180 5.23 -24.61 -38.65
CA ASP A 180 6.00 -23.41 -38.27
C ASP A 180 6.71 -23.58 -36.92
N SER A 181 7.99 -23.20 -36.92
CA SER A 181 9.00 -23.12 -35.84
C SER A 181 8.64 -23.61 -34.43
N ALA A 182 9.52 -24.45 -33.85
CA ALA A 182 9.50 -24.98 -32.48
C ALA A 182 9.36 -23.94 -31.34
N THR A 183 9.52 -22.65 -31.62
CA THR A 183 9.39 -21.54 -30.66
C THR A 183 7.94 -21.10 -30.37
N ARG A 184 6.94 -21.59 -31.13
CA ARG A 184 5.51 -21.26 -30.89
C ARG A 184 4.75 -22.28 -30.05
N LYS A 185 5.26 -23.51 -29.89
CA LYS A 185 4.55 -24.62 -29.26
C LYS A 185 4.99 -24.84 -27.82
N TRP A 186 4.07 -25.32 -26.98
CA TRP A 186 4.41 -25.78 -25.65
C TRP A 186 5.21 -27.09 -25.68
N GLN A 187 6.29 -27.11 -24.90
CA GLN A 187 7.09 -28.29 -24.62
C GLN A 187 6.65 -28.91 -23.30
N ASN A 188 6.86 -30.23 -23.18
CA ASN A 188 6.62 -31.00 -21.96
C ASN A 188 5.21 -30.84 -21.36
N MET A 189 4.19 -30.65 -22.21
CA MET A 189 2.81 -30.51 -21.74
C MET A 189 2.36 -31.74 -20.94
N PRO A 190 1.69 -31.55 -19.79
CA PRO A 190 1.01 -32.64 -19.10
C PRO A 190 -0.10 -33.22 -19.97
N ALA A 191 -0.54 -34.44 -19.63
CA ALA A 191 -1.74 -34.99 -20.20
C ALA A 191 -2.94 -34.10 -19.88
N SER A 192 -3.80 -33.88 -20.86
CA SER A 192 -5.07 -33.18 -20.69
C SER A 192 -6.17 -33.90 -21.43
N HIS A 193 -7.35 -33.97 -20.81
CA HIS A 193 -8.55 -34.61 -21.37
C HIS A 193 -9.26 -33.71 -22.38
N SER A 194 -9.09 -32.39 -22.27
CA SER A 194 -9.54 -31.38 -23.22
C SER A 194 -8.36 -30.80 -24.00
N ILE A 195 -8.61 -30.12 -25.13
CA ILE A 195 -7.55 -29.41 -25.86
C ILE A 195 -7.02 -28.29 -24.96
N PRO A 196 -5.74 -28.29 -24.55
CA PRO A 196 -5.23 -27.22 -23.70
C PRO A 196 -5.37 -25.85 -24.37
N ILE A 197 -5.71 -24.84 -23.59
CA ILE A 197 -5.75 -23.44 -24.03
C ILE A 197 -4.57 -22.68 -23.45
N GLU A 198 -4.11 -21.65 -24.16
CA GLU A 198 -2.96 -20.86 -23.77
C GLU A 198 -3.23 -19.36 -23.89
N ALA A 199 -2.52 -18.58 -23.08
CA ALA A 199 -2.50 -17.13 -23.16
C ALA A 199 -1.10 -16.62 -22.83
N THR A 200 -0.85 -15.34 -23.11
CA THR A 200 0.36 -14.64 -22.69
C THR A 200 -0.07 -13.47 -21.82
N ILE A 201 0.47 -13.37 -20.61
CA ILE A 201 0.27 -12.19 -19.76
C ILE A 201 1.54 -11.33 -19.80
N PRO A 202 1.46 -10.07 -20.23
CA PRO A 202 2.60 -9.18 -20.22
C PRO A 202 2.86 -8.67 -18.80
N LEU A 203 4.12 -8.64 -18.39
CA LEU A 203 4.56 -7.84 -17.26
C LEU A 203 4.84 -6.43 -17.79
N LYS A 204 3.79 -5.60 -17.83
CA LYS A 204 3.89 -4.26 -18.42
C LYS A 204 4.61 -3.27 -17.50
N GLY A 205 5.50 -2.50 -18.12
CA GLY A 205 5.82 -1.13 -17.74
C GLY A 205 7.13 -0.96 -16.97
N GLN A 206 7.89 0.06 -17.37
CA GLN A 206 8.70 0.80 -16.44
C GLN A 206 7.75 1.56 -15.52
N VAL A 207 7.90 1.40 -14.21
CA VAL A 207 7.22 2.28 -13.26
C VAL A 207 7.85 3.65 -13.40
N VAL A 208 7.23 4.54 -14.19
CA VAL A 208 7.62 5.94 -14.22
C VAL A 208 7.04 6.59 -12.99
N TYR A 209 7.84 6.52 -11.94
CA TYR A 209 7.73 7.46 -10.85
C TYR A 209 7.91 8.85 -11.46
N ARG A 210 6.85 9.67 -11.49
CA ARG A 210 7.04 11.11 -11.48
C ARG A 210 6.56 11.63 -10.16
N TRP A 211 7.44 12.39 -9.58
CA TRP A 211 7.06 13.29 -8.54
C TRP A 211 5.96 14.22 -9.03
N SER A 212 4.85 14.23 -8.32
CA SER A 212 3.75 15.16 -8.57
C SER A 212 3.22 15.65 -7.23
N GLU A 213 2.35 16.66 -7.26
CA GLU A 213 1.72 17.24 -6.08
C GLU A 213 0.84 16.26 -5.26
N MET A 214 0.73 15.00 -5.70
CA MET A 214 -0.05 13.98 -5.04
C MET A 214 0.73 12.78 -4.50
N GLY A 215 2.02 12.66 -4.80
CA GLY A 215 2.74 11.41 -4.55
C GLY A 215 4.03 11.37 -5.36
N TRP A 216 4.89 10.41 -5.02
CA TRP A 216 5.37 9.53 -6.09
C TRP A 216 4.13 8.99 -6.79
N GLN A 217 3.81 9.58 -7.93
CA GLN A 217 2.75 9.07 -8.75
C GLN A 217 3.38 8.24 -9.83
N VAL A 218 2.82 7.05 -10.02
CA VAL A 218 2.99 6.33 -11.27
C VAL A 218 2.36 7.21 -12.34
N HIS A 219 3.17 7.95 -13.07
CA HIS A 219 2.72 8.96 -14.04
C HIS A 219 2.28 8.33 -15.37
N GLY A 220 2.09 7.01 -15.34
CA GLY A 220 1.95 6.12 -16.48
C GLY A 220 2.93 4.96 -16.32
N MET A 221 2.55 3.81 -16.88
CA MET A 221 3.55 2.89 -17.38
C MET A 221 4.04 3.50 -18.69
N GLU A 222 5.32 3.83 -18.82
CA GLU A 222 5.87 3.94 -20.16
C GLU A 222 5.87 2.52 -20.73
N THR A 223 4.84 2.23 -21.52
CA THR A 223 4.89 1.11 -22.46
C THR A 223 5.75 1.57 -23.62
N THR A 224 7.08 1.55 -23.46
CA THR A 224 7.92 1.30 -24.64
C THR A 224 7.40 0.00 -25.25
N SER A 225 7.18 -0.02 -26.56
CA SER A 225 6.50 -1.09 -27.31
C SER A 225 7.21 -2.46 -27.31
N GLN A 226 8.10 -2.71 -26.36
CA GLN A 226 8.65 -4.00 -26.04
C GLN A 226 8.04 -4.43 -24.70
N ASP A 227 7.16 -5.43 -24.72
CA ASP A 227 6.82 -6.19 -23.52
C ASP A 227 8.13 -6.75 -22.97
N ALA A 228 8.75 -6.04 -22.01
CA ALA A 228 10.11 -6.36 -21.63
C ALA A 228 10.19 -7.77 -21.02
N ILE A 229 9.08 -8.24 -20.43
CA ILE A 229 8.89 -9.57 -19.85
C ILE A 229 7.43 -10.00 -20.01
N ALA A 230 7.20 -11.27 -20.34
CA ALA A 230 5.86 -11.85 -20.39
C ALA A 230 5.90 -13.29 -19.83
N TYR A 231 4.77 -13.72 -19.25
CA TYR A 231 4.57 -15.11 -18.83
C TYR A 231 3.60 -15.81 -19.78
N GLN A 232 3.87 -17.08 -20.03
CA GLN A 232 3.05 -17.98 -20.80
C GLN A 232 2.14 -18.76 -19.85
N LEU A 233 0.86 -18.81 -20.18
CA LEU A 233 -0.15 -19.57 -19.45
C LEU A 233 -0.55 -20.77 -20.27
N LEU A 234 -0.62 -21.93 -19.64
CA LEU A 234 -1.20 -23.15 -20.18
C LEU A 234 -2.31 -23.60 -19.22
N VAL A 235 -3.52 -23.76 -19.73
CA VAL A 235 -4.66 -24.25 -18.96
C VAL A 235 -5.00 -25.65 -19.44
N ILE A 236 -5.12 -26.58 -18.49
CA ILE A 236 -5.38 -27.98 -18.75
C ILE A 236 -6.62 -28.46 -18.00
N ASP A 237 -7.29 -29.43 -18.58
CA ASP A 237 -8.25 -30.32 -17.95
C ASP A 237 -7.51 -31.60 -17.54
N SER A 238 -7.09 -31.66 -16.29
CA SER A 238 -6.23 -32.72 -15.73
C SER A 238 -7.02 -33.92 -15.22
N CYS A 239 -8.34 -33.79 -15.04
CA CYS A 239 -9.19 -34.82 -14.45
C CYS A 239 -10.37 -35.28 -15.33
N GLY A 240 -10.56 -34.69 -16.50
CA GLY A 240 -11.64 -35.03 -17.44
C GLY A 240 -13.00 -34.44 -17.08
N LYS A 241 -13.03 -33.37 -16.27
CA LYS A 241 -14.26 -32.70 -15.82
C LYS A 241 -14.37 -31.25 -16.27
N GLY A 242 -13.39 -30.76 -17.05
CA GLY A 242 -13.25 -29.35 -17.40
C GLY A 242 -11.89 -28.81 -16.98
N TYR A 243 -11.55 -27.60 -17.45
CA TYR A 243 -10.29 -26.98 -17.10
C TYR A 243 -10.19 -26.72 -15.59
N ASP A 244 -9.14 -27.23 -14.96
CA ASP A 244 -8.98 -27.25 -13.51
C ASP A 244 -7.60 -26.77 -13.04
N LYS A 245 -6.68 -26.46 -13.97
CA LYS A 245 -5.29 -26.13 -13.64
C LYS A 245 -4.67 -25.14 -14.61
N VAL A 246 -3.97 -24.13 -14.05
CA VAL A 246 -3.17 -23.16 -14.80
C VAL A 246 -1.69 -23.35 -14.48
N ILE A 247 -0.89 -23.50 -15.52
CA ILE A 247 0.57 -23.54 -15.48
C ILE A 247 1.09 -22.21 -16.02
N ILE A 248 1.92 -21.53 -15.24
CA ILE A 248 2.53 -20.24 -15.58
C ILE A 248 4.03 -20.48 -15.76
N ALA A 249 4.61 -20.04 -16.86
CA ALA A 249 6.04 -20.24 -17.17
C ALA A 249 6.63 -19.03 -17.91
N ARG A 250 7.97 -18.87 -17.86
CA ARG A 250 8.69 -17.82 -18.61
C ARG A 250 8.69 -18.09 -20.11
N GLU A 251 8.86 -19.35 -20.46
CA GLU A 251 8.80 -19.84 -21.82
C GLU A 251 7.67 -20.86 -21.94
N LYS A 252 7.32 -21.26 -23.16
CA LYS A 252 6.31 -22.30 -23.39
C LYS A 252 6.89 -23.69 -23.09
N ASP A 253 7.26 -23.93 -21.83
CA ASP A 253 7.77 -25.20 -21.32
C ASP A 253 7.12 -25.52 -19.98
N ALA A 254 6.26 -26.54 -19.94
CA ALA A 254 5.56 -26.94 -18.74
C ALA A 254 6.42 -27.76 -17.76
N LYS A 255 7.66 -28.11 -18.12
CA LYS A 255 8.62 -28.76 -17.21
C LYS A 255 9.23 -27.79 -16.20
N ASN A 256 9.37 -26.52 -16.57
CA ASN A 256 9.99 -25.47 -15.75
C ASN A 256 8.97 -24.36 -15.44
N PRO A 257 7.87 -24.66 -14.73
CA PRO A 257 6.87 -23.66 -14.41
C PRO A 257 7.39 -22.68 -13.35
N VAL A 258 6.97 -21.43 -13.48
CA VAL A 258 7.04 -20.42 -12.43
C VAL A 258 6.00 -20.73 -11.35
N ALA A 259 4.80 -21.17 -11.75
CA ALA A 259 3.75 -21.60 -10.84
C ALA A 259 2.81 -22.62 -11.50
N VAL A 260 2.23 -23.49 -10.68
CA VAL A 260 1.12 -24.38 -11.06
C VAL A 260 0.04 -24.19 -10.01
N ILE A 261 -1.15 -23.77 -10.43
CA ILE A 261 -2.22 -23.33 -9.52
C ILE A 261 -3.59 -23.83 -9.97
N GLU A 262 -4.42 -24.18 -9.01
CA GLU A 262 -5.83 -24.58 -9.19
C GLU A 262 -6.77 -23.48 -8.67
N PRO A 263 -8.06 -23.47 -9.06
CA PRO A 263 -9.00 -22.43 -8.64
C PRO A 263 -9.08 -22.28 -7.13
N GLY A 264 -9.00 -21.04 -6.65
CA GLY A 264 -8.94 -20.66 -5.24
C GLY A 264 -7.54 -20.68 -4.63
N GLN A 265 -6.54 -21.30 -5.27
CA GLN A 265 -5.19 -21.44 -4.71
C GLN A 265 -4.30 -20.24 -5.01
N TRP A 266 -3.43 -19.94 -4.03
CA TRP A 266 -2.25 -19.11 -4.25
C TRP A 266 -1.08 -19.97 -4.71
N SER A 267 -0.20 -19.43 -5.54
CA SER A 267 1.13 -20.01 -5.77
C SER A 267 1.98 -19.94 -4.50
N GLU A 268 3.06 -20.71 -4.45
CA GLU A 268 4.19 -20.40 -3.56
C GLU A 268 4.77 -19.01 -3.85
N TRP A 269 5.63 -18.51 -2.96
CA TRP A 269 6.40 -17.30 -3.22
C TRP A 269 7.33 -17.50 -4.41
N ILE A 270 7.20 -16.61 -5.40
CA ILE A 270 7.99 -16.64 -6.63
C ILE A 270 9.11 -15.62 -6.49
N TYR A 271 10.35 -16.05 -6.70
CA TYR A 271 11.55 -15.20 -6.73
C TYR A 271 12.12 -15.23 -8.14
N GLU A 272 12.27 -14.07 -8.78
CA GLU A 272 12.83 -13.99 -10.12
C GLU A 272 13.74 -12.78 -10.30
N MET A 273 14.76 -12.95 -11.13
CA MET A 273 15.62 -11.84 -11.56
C MET A 273 14.98 -11.09 -12.72
N PHE A 274 14.97 -9.77 -12.60
CA PHE A 274 14.43 -8.84 -13.58
C PHE A 274 15.52 -7.88 -14.06
N PRO A 275 15.69 -7.66 -15.37
CA PRO A 275 16.51 -6.54 -15.85
C PRO A 275 15.93 -5.23 -15.34
N LYS A 276 16.76 -4.42 -14.66
CA LYS A 276 16.31 -3.13 -14.08
C LYS A 276 15.71 -2.23 -15.15
N SER A 277 16.37 -2.14 -16.31
CA SER A 277 15.92 -1.31 -17.45
C SER A 277 14.56 -1.71 -18.02
N ALA A 278 14.05 -2.90 -17.72
CA ALA A 278 12.74 -3.35 -18.17
C ALA A 278 11.58 -2.81 -17.32
N LEU A 279 11.77 -2.70 -16.01
CA LEU A 279 10.69 -2.48 -15.05
C LEU A 279 10.85 -1.23 -14.18
N LEU A 280 12.07 -0.70 -14.08
CA LEU A 280 12.42 0.39 -13.17
C LEU A 280 13.10 1.53 -13.92
N THR A 281 12.81 2.76 -13.49
CA THR A 281 13.54 3.95 -13.94
C THR A 281 14.84 4.15 -13.15
N GLU A 282 15.71 5.06 -13.61
CA GLU A 282 16.90 5.47 -12.85
C GLU A 282 16.53 6.07 -11.48
N GLU A 283 15.34 6.69 -11.38
CA GLU A 283 14.80 7.31 -10.17
C GLU A 283 14.42 6.31 -9.07
N SER A 284 14.37 5.01 -9.36
CA SER A 284 14.05 3.96 -8.36
C SER A 284 15.09 3.84 -7.24
N GLY A 285 16.28 4.44 -7.38
CA GLY A 285 17.36 4.37 -6.38
C GLY A 285 18.02 2.99 -6.23
N ILE A 286 17.46 1.94 -6.86
CA ILE A 286 17.99 0.57 -6.84
C ILE A 286 19.28 0.50 -7.68
N LYS A 287 20.37 0.00 -7.08
CA LYS A 287 21.67 -0.15 -7.77
C LYS A 287 21.76 -1.51 -8.50
N GLY A 288 22.49 -1.54 -9.61
CA GLY A 288 22.74 -2.76 -10.40
C GLY A 288 21.97 -2.83 -11.71
N ALA A 289 22.36 -3.77 -12.57
CA ALA A 289 21.72 -4.02 -13.87
C ALA A 289 20.47 -4.93 -13.75
N GLU A 290 20.42 -5.76 -12.70
CA GLU A 290 19.32 -6.66 -12.41
C GLU A 290 18.81 -6.45 -10.99
N VAL A 291 17.56 -6.81 -10.76
CA VAL A 291 16.88 -6.74 -9.47
C VAL A 291 16.13 -8.04 -9.23
N GLU A 292 16.29 -8.63 -8.04
CA GLU A 292 15.49 -9.77 -7.62
C GLU A 292 14.13 -9.27 -7.15
N GLY A 293 13.06 -9.83 -7.71
CA GLY A 293 11.68 -9.52 -7.36
C GLY A 293 10.97 -10.72 -6.74
N VAL A 294 10.09 -10.45 -5.79
CA VAL A 294 9.27 -11.44 -5.09
C VAL A 294 7.78 -11.11 -5.16
N PHE A 295 6.95 -12.11 -5.48
CA PHE A 295 5.50 -11.95 -5.69
C PHE A 295 4.75 -13.30 -5.67
N ARG A 296 3.41 -13.26 -5.80
CA ARG A 296 2.55 -14.45 -5.91
C ARG A 296 1.47 -14.27 -6.97
N PHE A 297 0.93 -15.40 -7.43
CA PHE A 297 -0.33 -15.47 -8.18
C PHE A 297 -1.44 -16.10 -7.33
N LYS A 298 -2.69 -15.69 -7.55
CA LYS A 298 -3.89 -16.42 -7.12
C LYS A 298 -4.77 -16.70 -8.33
N LEU A 299 -5.13 -17.96 -8.56
CA LEU A 299 -6.17 -18.29 -9.52
C LEU A 299 -7.51 -18.07 -8.83
N VAL A 300 -8.16 -16.95 -9.13
CA VAL A 300 -9.39 -16.53 -8.47
C VAL A 300 -10.57 -17.35 -8.98
N GLU A 301 -10.63 -17.50 -10.30
CA GLU A 301 -11.73 -18.18 -10.98
C GLU A 301 -11.21 -18.84 -12.26
N LEU A 302 -11.76 -20.02 -12.56
CA LEU A 302 -11.63 -20.71 -13.84
C LEU A 302 -12.91 -21.51 -14.07
N SER A 303 -13.58 -21.30 -15.20
CA SER A 303 -14.75 -22.11 -15.58
C SER A 303 -14.30 -23.41 -16.26
N ASP A 304 -15.11 -24.47 -16.10
CA ASP A 304 -14.88 -25.79 -16.71
C ASP A 304 -14.66 -25.72 -18.24
N ASP A 305 -15.28 -24.74 -18.91
CA ASP A 305 -15.16 -24.51 -20.36
C ASP A 305 -14.07 -23.51 -20.77
N GLY A 306 -13.36 -22.92 -19.80
CA GLY A 306 -12.23 -22.02 -20.00
C GLY A 306 -12.62 -20.63 -20.50
N LYS A 307 -13.91 -20.29 -20.57
CA LYS A 307 -14.38 -18.97 -21.01
C LYS A 307 -14.21 -17.90 -19.93
N THR A 308 -14.36 -18.27 -18.67
CA THR A 308 -14.13 -17.38 -17.53
C THR A 308 -12.82 -17.75 -16.86
N CYS A 309 -11.92 -16.79 -16.73
CA CYS A 309 -10.75 -16.93 -15.90
C CYS A 309 -10.38 -15.57 -15.31
N THR A 310 -10.08 -15.57 -14.01
CA THR A 310 -9.55 -14.42 -13.29
C THR A 310 -8.29 -14.86 -12.55
N LEU A 311 -7.15 -14.26 -12.90
CA LEU A 311 -5.85 -14.50 -12.31
C LEU A 311 -5.35 -13.21 -11.66
N TYR A 312 -5.13 -13.22 -10.35
CA TYR A 312 -4.56 -12.11 -9.63
C TYR A 312 -3.05 -12.29 -9.46
N ARG A 313 -2.26 -11.23 -9.70
CA ARG A 313 -0.86 -11.16 -9.28
C ARG A 313 -0.71 -10.04 -8.26
N THR A 314 0.00 -10.33 -7.17
CA THR A 314 0.41 -9.30 -6.22
C THR A 314 1.33 -8.26 -6.86
N ASP A 315 1.58 -7.18 -6.13
CA ASP A 315 2.73 -6.31 -6.38
C ASP A 315 4.02 -7.16 -6.40
N ILE A 316 5.00 -6.71 -7.19
CA ILE A 316 6.35 -7.30 -7.23
C ILE A 316 7.26 -6.43 -6.39
N TRP A 317 7.94 -7.03 -5.42
CA TRP A 317 8.75 -6.36 -4.41
C TRP A 317 10.23 -6.71 -4.56
N THR A 318 11.15 -5.80 -4.24
CA THR A 318 12.56 -6.19 -4.09
C THR A 318 12.77 -6.97 -2.80
N THR A 319 13.73 -7.88 -2.80
CA THR A 319 14.14 -8.65 -1.61
C THR A 319 15.09 -7.90 -0.68
N LYS A 320 15.49 -6.68 -1.05
CA LYS A 320 16.48 -5.83 -0.35
C LYS A 320 16.15 -4.35 -0.49
N GLY A 321 16.84 -3.49 0.26
CA GLY A 321 16.74 -2.02 0.18
C GLY A 321 15.66 -1.39 1.06
N TRP A 322 14.91 -2.21 1.80
CA TRP A 322 13.81 -1.79 2.67
C TRP A 322 14.11 -1.94 4.16
N SER A 323 15.36 -2.23 4.52
CA SER A 323 15.77 -2.38 5.92
C SER A 323 17.02 -1.58 6.25
N HIS A 324 17.13 -1.18 7.52
CA HIS A 324 18.34 -0.65 8.12
C HIS A 324 18.60 -1.39 9.43
N PRO A 325 19.80 -1.98 9.64
CA PRO A 325 20.86 -2.15 8.64
C PRO A 325 20.43 -3.06 7.48
N GLU A 326 21.05 -2.90 6.31
CA GLU A 326 20.64 -3.55 5.05
C GLU A 326 20.51 -5.10 5.13
N HIS A 327 21.36 -5.75 5.92
CA HIS A 327 21.38 -7.22 6.02
C HIS A 327 20.14 -7.82 6.70
N ILE A 328 19.34 -7.00 7.40
CA ILE A 328 18.12 -7.46 8.06
C ILE A 328 17.06 -7.89 7.04
N ALA A 329 17.02 -7.25 5.86
CA ALA A 329 16.10 -7.65 4.79
C ALA A 329 16.36 -9.09 4.32
N GLU A 330 17.62 -9.46 4.09
CA GLU A 330 18.01 -10.82 3.70
C GLU A 330 17.71 -11.84 4.81
N GLU A 331 17.92 -11.45 6.06
CA GLU A 331 17.59 -12.28 7.23
C GLU A 331 16.08 -12.56 7.31
N LEU A 332 15.25 -11.53 7.22
CA LEU A 332 13.79 -11.67 7.28
C LEU A 332 13.24 -12.43 6.06
N CYS A 333 13.75 -12.21 4.85
CA CYS A 333 13.36 -12.98 3.66
C CYS A 333 13.64 -14.48 3.85
N ARG A 334 14.75 -14.85 4.50
CA ARG A 334 15.16 -16.24 4.70
C ARG A 334 14.44 -16.92 5.86
N GLU A 335 14.31 -16.23 6.99
CA GLU A 335 13.90 -16.85 8.27
C GLU A 335 12.42 -16.62 8.59
N VAL A 336 11.81 -15.59 8.00
CA VAL A 336 10.40 -15.26 8.17
C VAL A 336 9.68 -15.47 6.85
N ARG A 337 9.81 -14.49 5.95
CA ARG A 337 9.27 -14.44 4.58
C ARG A 337 9.46 -13.01 4.03
N PRO A 338 9.35 -12.81 2.71
CA PRO A 338 9.43 -11.49 2.10
C PRO A 338 8.41 -10.51 2.68
N PHE A 339 8.86 -9.28 2.90
CA PHE A 339 7.98 -8.17 3.27
C PHE A 339 7.24 -7.66 2.03
N THR A 340 5.91 -7.60 2.11
CA THR A 340 5.05 -7.22 0.98
C THR A 340 3.99 -6.19 1.39
N GLU A 341 4.40 -4.95 1.53
CA GLU A 341 3.52 -3.84 1.93
C GLU A 341 2.29 -3.69 1.01
N GLY A 342 1.13 -3.35 1.58
CA GLY A 342 -0.12 -3.12 0.86
C GLY A 342 -0.94 -4.37 0.54
N MET A 343 -0.54 -5.57 1.00
CA MET A 343 -1.42 -6.75 1.01
C MET A 343 -2.57 -6.59 2.02
N GLU A 344 -2.40 -5.70 2.99
CA GLU A 344 -3.38 -5.25 3.97
C GLU A 344 -4.34 -4.17 3.45
N LEU A 345 -4.20 -3.76 2.18
CA LEU A 345 -5.09 -2.81 1.51
C LEU A 345 -6.06 -3.53 0.56
N PRO A 346 -7.33 -3.10 0.44
CA PRO A 346 -8.27 -3.71 -0.50
C PRO A 346 -7.75 -3.66 -1.94
N PRO A 347 -7.45 -4.82 -2.58
CA PRO A 347 -7.00 -4.87 -3.96
C PRO A 347 -8.17 -4.65 -4.93
N GLY A 348 -7.86 -4.34 -6.19
CA GLY A 348 -8.86 -4.19 -7.25
C GLY A 348 -9.82 -5.37 -7.36
N VAL A 349 -9.32 -6.60 -7.20
CA VAL A 349 -10.14 -7.81 -7.25
C VAL A 349 -11.21 -7.85 -6.15
N ALA A 350 -10.95 -7.27 -4.98
CA ALA A 350 -11.95 -7.14 -3.92
C ALA A 350 -12.94 -6.01 -4.24
N THR A 351 -12.45 -4.83 -4.58
CA THR A 351 -13.31 -3.63 -4.72
C THR A 351 -14.09 -3.57 -6.03
N ASN A 352 -13.58 -4.16 -7.11
CA ASN A 352 -14.22 -4.14 -8.44
C ASN A 352 -15.03 -5.41 -8.71
N ARG A 353 -14.62 -6.55 -8.16
CA ARG A 353 -15.24 -7.87 -8.43
C ARG A 353 -15.90 -8.52 -7.22
N GLY A 354 -15.78 -7.93 -6.03
CA GLY A 354 -16.41 -8.44 -4.82
C GLY A 354 -15.71 -9.63 -4.16
N HIS A 355 -14.51 -10.02 -4.60
CA HIS A 355 -13.71 -11.08 -3.99
C HIS A 355 -12.99 -10.60 -2.73
N TRP A 356 -13.78 -10.28 -1.69
CA TRP A 356 -13.28 -9.81 -0.40
C TRP A 356 -12.52 -10.88 0.37
N ASP A 357 -12.73 -12.16 0.07
CA ASP A 357 -11.94 -13.28 0.56
C ASP A 357 -10.44 -13.09 0.28
N ILE A 358 -10.08 -12.64 -0.93
CA ILE A 358 -8.69 -12.38 -1.33
C ILE A 358 -8.07 -11.27 -0.49
N TYR A 359 -8.85 -10.22 -0.20
CA TYR A 359 -8.42 -9.14 0.69
C TYR A 359 -8.12 -9.68 2.09
N PHE A 360 -9.00 -10.49 2.68
CA PHE A 360 -8.79 -11.02 4.02
C PHE A 360 -7.65 -12.03 4.09
N GLU A 361 -7.47 -12.88 3.09
CA GLU A 361 -6.29 -13.76 3.01
C GLU A 361 -4.99 -12.96 2.95
N GLY A 362 -4.97 -11.86 2.17
CA GLY A 362 -3.84 -10.94 2.08
C GLY A 362 -3.56 -10.20 3.39
N LEU A 363 -4.61 -9.67 4.02
CA LEU A 363 -4.56 -9.00 5.31
C LEU A 363 -4.06 -9.93 6.41
N GLU A 364 -4.62 -11.13 6.54
CA GLU A 364 -4.19 -12.12 7.53
C GLU A 364 -2.74 -12.53 7.31
N SER A 365 -2.36 -12.75 6.05
CA SER A 365 -0.97 -13.02 5.68
C SER A 365 -0.07 -11.88 6.13
N GLN A 366 -0.40 -10.62 5.84
CA GLN A 366 0.44 -9.48 6.19
C GLN A 366 0.48 -9.21 7.71
N ALA A 367 -0.66 -9.29 8.39
CA ALA A 367 -0.74 -9.15 9.84
C ALA A 367 0.14 -10.21 10.55
N GLN A 368 0.08 -11.46 10.08
CA GLN A 368 0.96 -12.51 10.59
C GLN A 368 2.44 -12.22 10.28
N TRP A 369 2.76 -11.49 9.19
CA TRP A 369 4.13 -11.14 8.85
C TRP A 369 4.72 -10.22 9.92
N TYR A 370 3.96 -9.22 10.36
CA TYR A 370 4.36 -8.33 11.45
C TYR A 370 4.60 -9.09 12.76
N VAL A 371 3.74 -10.05 13.09
CA VAL A 371 3.90 -10.90 14.28
C VAL A 371 5.19 -11.71 14.20
N ASP A 372 5.42 -12.39 13.08
CA ASP A 372 6.57 -13.28 12.90
C ASP A 372 7.89 -12.49 12.85
N ALA A 373 7.91 -11.35 12.16
CA ALA A 373 9.07 -10.46 12.10
C ALA A 373 9.37 -9.83 13.47
N ALA A 374 8.35 -9.35 14.20
CA ALA A 374 8.52 -8.83 15.55
C ALA A 374 9.05 -9.88 16.51
N GLU A 375 8.51 -11.11 16.49
CA GLU A 375 8.99 -12.22 17.31
C GLU A 375 10.43 -12.60 16.97
N TYR A 376 10.74 -12.75 15.68
CA TYR A 376 12.07 -13.11 15.22
C TYR A 376 13.11 -12.08 15.67
N LEU A 377 12.86 -10.79 15.40
CA LEU A 377 13.80 -9.73 15.71
C LEU A 377 13.94 -9.53 17.23
N SER A 378 12.82 -9.56 17.98
CA SER A 378 12.84 -9.35 19.44
C SER A 378 13.53 -10.46 20.24
N LYS A 379 13.60 -11.68 19.70
CA LYS A 379 14.35 -12.80 20.30
C LYS A 379 15.84 -12.79 19.97
N ARG A 380 16.21 -12.18 18.84
CA ARG A 380 17.57 -12.19 18.31
C ARG A 380 18.36 -10.93 18.65
N TYR A 381 17.68 -9.81 18.75
CA TYR A 381 18.27 -8.51 19.02
C TYR A 381 17.69 -7.91 20.30
N ASP A 382 18.55 -7.30 21.11
CA ASP A 382 18.11 -6.54 22.28
C ASP A 382 17.30 -5.32 21.83
N TRP A 383 16.23 -5.03 22.57
CA TRP A 383 15.36 -3.88 22.31
C TRP A 383 14.83 -3.28 23.61
N ASP A 384 14.75 -1.96 23.63
CA ASP A 384 14.00 -1.17 24.60
C ASP A 384 12.68 -0.68 23.99
N LEU A 385 12.65 -0.40 22.69
CA LEU A 385 11.44 -0.01 21.96
C LEU A 385 11.19 -0.99 20.80
N LEU A 386 10.00 -1.57 20.74
CA LEU A 386 9.51 -2.33 19.59
C LEU A 386 8.26 -1.62 19.09
N ILE A 387 8.37 -1.03 17.90
CA ILE A 387 7.34 -0.19 17.32
C ILE A 387 6.89 -0.84 16.02
N ALA A 388 5.59 -1.01 15.82
CA ALA A 388 5.04 -1.53 14.57
C ALA A 388 3.84 -0.69 14.16
N GLN A 389 3.61 -0.55 12.86
CA GLN A 389 2.39 0.02 12.31
C GLN A 389 1.84 -0.91 11.22
N ILE A 390 0.51 -1.00 11.13
CA ILE A 390 -0.17 -1.69 10.04
C ILE A 390 -1.27 -0.79 9.44
N HIS A 391 -1.37 -0.80 8.11
CA HIS A 391 -2.22 0.11 7.34
C HIS A 391 -3.56 -0.52 6.92
N VAL A 392 -4.36 -1.00 7.88
CA VAL A 392 -5.58 -1.77 7.57
C VAL A 392 -6.83 -0.89 7.52
N GLN A 393 -7.15 -0.21 8.63
CA GLN A 393 -8.46 0.41 8.80
C GLN A 393 -8.65 1.57 7.83
N ASP A 394 -7.62 2.36 7.55
CA ASP A 394 -7.65 3.40 6.52
C ASP A 394 -7.98 2.85 5.12
N GLY A 395 -7.35 1.74 4.72
CA GLY A 395 -7.61 1.09 3.43
C GLY A 395 -9.07 0.67 3.25
N ILE A 396 -9.64 -0.02 4.24
CA ILE A 396 -11.05 -0.44 4.20
C ILE A 396 -12.02 0.74 4.38
N ASN A 397 -11.65 1.75 5.17
CA ASN A 397 -12.42 2.99 5.28
C ASN A 397 -12.57 3.66 3.91
N HIS A 398 -11.49 3.76 3.13
CA HIS A 398 -11.53 4.29 1.77
C HIS A 398 -12.43 3.47 0.83
N ALA A 399 -12.44 2.15 0.99
CA ALA A 399 -13.19 1.26 0.12
C ALA A 399 -14.70 1.29 0.37
N ILE A 400 -15.13 1.24 1.64
CA ILE A 400 -16.54 0.93 1.99
C ILE A 400 -17.17 1.84 3.06
N SER A 401 -16.47 2.87 3.58
CA SER A 401 -17.09 3.78 4.57
C SER A 401 -18.38 4.49 4.09
N PRO A 402 -18.57 4.84 2.80
CA PRO A 402 -19.83 5.42 2.36
C PRO A 402 -21.02 4.46 2.52
N GLU A 403 -20.79 3.15 2.35
CA GLU A 403 -21.86 2.15 2.35
C GLU A 403 -22.46 1.92 3.74
N VAL A 404 -21.69 2.18 4.80
CA VAL A 404 -22.17 2.10 6.19
C VAL A 404 -22.68 3.43 6.75
N TYR A 405 -22.69 4.50 5.94
CA TYR A 405 -23.10 5.83 6.38
C TYR A 405 -24.54 6.13 5.97
N PRO A 406 -25.49 6.26 6.92
CA PRO A 406 -26.91 6.49 6.60
C PRO A 406 -27.20 7.76 5.78
N GLY A 407 -26.31 8.76 5.84
CA GLY A 407 -26.44 9.99 5.06
C GLY A 407 -25.89 9.89 3.63
N TYR A 408 -25.42 8.72 3.19
CA TYR A 408 -24.94 8.50 1.84
C TYR A 408 -26.11 8.42 0.86
N GLN A 409 -26.01 9.11 -0.29
CA GLN A 409 -27.09 9.20 -1.28
C GLN A 409 -27.55 7.84 -1.86
N HIS A 410 -26.68 6.83 -1.81
CA HIS A 410 -26.97 5.47 -2.29
C HIS A 410 -27.02 4.45 -1.14
N TYR A 411 -27.27 4.92 0.09
CA TYR A 411 -27.35 4.05 1.25
C TYR A 411 -28.39 2.94 1.06
N ASN A 412 -27.95 1.70 1.29
CA ASN A 412 -28.78 0.51 1.29
C ASN A 412 -28.54 -0.27 2.60
N PRO A 413 -29.58 -0.53 3.43
CA PRO A 413 -29.42 -1.24 4.69
C PRO A 413 -28.79 -2.63 4.61
N ASP A 414 -29.11 -3.40 3.57
CA ASP A 414 -28.58 -4.77 3.40
C ASP A 414 -27.10 -4.73 3.04
N GLU A 415 -26.73 -3.80 2.15
CA GLU A 415 -25.33 -3.56 1.79
C GLU A 415 -24.54 -2.99 2.97
N ALA A 416 -25.15 -2.11 3.77
CA ALA A 416 -24.57 -1.60 5.00
C ALA A 416 -24.29 -2.73 6.00
N ALA A 417 -25.23 -3.67 6.19
CA ALA A 417 -25.04 -4.83 7.05
C ALA A 417 -23.87 -5.71 6.57
N ARG A 418 -23.79 -5.97 5.26
CA ARG A 418 -22.67 -6.69 4.64
C ARG A 418 -21.34 -5.95 4.88
N CYS A 419 -21.29 -4.64 4.69
CA CYS A 419 -20.09 -3.83 4.90
C CYS A 419 -19.68 -3.73 6.37
N TRP A 420 -20.63 -3.71 7.31
CA TRP A 420 -20.32 -3.80 8.74
C TRP A 420 -19.62 -5.10 9.12
N GLU A 421 -20.01 -6.22 8.51
CA GLU A 421 -19.32 -7.50 8.70
C GLU A 421 -17.89 -7.46 8.13
N LEU A 422 -17.69 -6.83 6.97
CA LEU A 422 -16.34 -6.63 6.42
C LEU A 422 -15.46 -5.77 7.34
N PHE A 423 -16.01 -4.67 7.88
CA PHE A 423 -15.30 -3.88 8.88
C PHE A 423 -14.91 -4.74 10.07
N ALA A 424 -15.86 -5.47 10.64
CA ALA A 424 -15.61 -6.26 11.83
C ALA A 424 -14.50 -7.31 11.62
N LYS A 425 -14.50 -8.02 10.48
CA LYS A 425 -13.42 -8.95 10.10
C LYS A 425 -12.05 -8.27 9.98
N SER A 426 -12.00 -7.06 9.45
CA SER A 426 -10.73 -6.31 9.36
C SER A 426 -10.18 -5.93 10.75
N TYR A 427 -11.07 -5.60 11.70
CA TYR A 427 -10.66 -5.33 13.09
C TYR A 427 -10.29 -6.62 13.82
N GLU A 428 -10.94 -7.75 13.56
CA GLU A 428 -10.58 -9.06 14.12
C GLU A 428 -9.16 -9.50 13.70
N ALA A 429 -8.80 -9.32 12.43
CA ALA A 429 -7.46 -9.64 11.94
C ALA A 429 -6.37 -8.81 12.67
N VAL A 430 -6.63 -7.52 12.88
CA VAL A 430 -5.72 -6.62 13.61
C VAL A 430 -5.71 -6.92 15.11
N ASP A 431 -6.85 -7.25 15.72
CA ASP A 431 -6.92 -7.65 17.12
C ASP A 431 -6.09 -8.91 17.38
N LYS A 432 -6.19 -9.90 16.49
CA LYS A 432 -5.38 -11.12 16.53
C LYS A 432 -3.88 -10.79 16.44
N MET A 433 -3.48 -9.90 15.53
CA MET A 433 -2.11 -9.42 15.41
C MET A 433 -1.61 -8.80 16.72
N VAL A 434 -2.39 -7.87 17.28
CA VAL A 434 -2.08 -7.20 18.55
C VAL A 434 -1.91 -8.22 19.67
N GLY A 435 -2.86 -9.16 19.81
CA GLY A 435 -2.82 -10.21 20.83
C GLY A 435 -1.55 -11.07 20.73
N GLN A 436 -1.20 -11.51 19.52
CA GLN A 436 -0.01 -12.33 19.29
C GLN A 436 1.29 -11.55 19.50
N MET A 437 1.36 -10.28 19.09
CA MET A 437 2.54 -9.44 19.35
C MET A 437 2.75 -9.22 20.85
N VAL A 438 1.67 -8.95 21.61
CA VAL A 438 1.73 -8.83 23.06
C VAL A 438 2.19 -10.14 23.69
N GLU A 439 1.58 -11.27 23.31
CA GLU A 439 1.95 -12.59 23.84
C GLU A 439 3.41 -12.97 23.57
N LYS A 440 3.91 -12.68 22.36
CA LYS A 440 5.24 -13.13 21.91
C LYS A 440 6.37 -12.18 22.26
N CYS A 441 6.08 -10.89 22.40
CA CYS A 441 7.10 -9.86 22.55
C CYS A 441 7.05 -9.13 23.91
N ALA A 442 5.91 -9.09 24.61
CA ALA A 442 5.80 -8.37 25.87
C ALA A 442 5.96 -9.29 27.08
N ASP A 443 6.52 -8.73 28.16
CA ASP A 443 6.57 -9.35 29.48
C ASP A 443 6.04 -8.37 30.55
N GLU A 444 6.10 -8.74 31.83
CA GLU A 444 5.62 -7.91 32.94
C GLU A 444 6.34 -6.54 33.06
N SER A 445 7.51 -6.40 32.43
CA SER A 445 8.30 -5.16 32.39
C SER A 445 8.06 -4.30 31.14
N THR A 446 7.19 -4.74 30.23
CA THR A 446 6.87 -4.05 28.98
C THR A 446 5.61 -3.19 29.13
N LEU A 447 5.72 -1.90 28.81
CA LEU A 447 4.56 -1.06 28.52
C LEU A 447 4.04 -1.42 27.13
N VAL A 448 2.78 -1.83 27.02
CA VAL A 448 2.08 -2.00 25.74
C VAL A 448 1.22 -0.78 25.48
N ALA A 449 1.36 -0.18 24.30
CA ALA A 449 0.52 0.91 23.83
C ALA A 449 -0.01 0.59 22.42
N VAL A 450 -1.32 0.75 22.23
CA VAL A 450 -1.96 0.67 20.92
C VAL A 450 -2.49 2.05 20.59
N VAL A 451 -2.11 2.59 19.44
CA VAL A 451 -2.45 3.95 19.02
C VAL A 451 -3.06 3.95 17.61
N SER A 452 -3.83 4.99 17.32
CA SER A 452 -4.38 5.28 15.99
C SER A 452 -4.07 6.74 15.68
N ASP A 453 -3.75 7.02 14.43
CA ASP A 453 -3.32 8.34 13.96
C ASP A 453 -4.52 9.22 13.58
N HIS A 454 -5.49 8.67 12.84
CA HIS A 454 -6.73 9.33 12.49
C HIS A 454 -7.91 8.34 12.37
N GLY A 455 -9.11 8.88 12.16
CA GLY A 455 -10.28 8.12 11.73
C GLY A 455 -10.62 8.43 10.28
N ALA A 456 -11.79 7.97 9.82
CA ALA A 456 -12.30 8.32 8.50
C ALA A 456 -13.77 8.71 8.55
N ILE A 457 -14.14 9.59 7.63
CA ILE A 457 -15.52 9.92 7.30
C ILE A 457 -15.69 9.84 5.78
N PRO A 458 -16.84 9.34 5.29
CA PRO A 458 -17.05 9.22 3.86
C PRO A 458 -17.16 10.58 3.19
N ILE A 459 -16.62 10.68 1.98
CA ILE A 459 -16.77 11.88 1.14
C ILE A 459 -18.17 11.85 0.52
N ILE A 460 -19.08 12.64 1.07
CA ILE A 460 -20.46 12.77 0.55
C ILE A 460 -20.63 13.91 -0.47
N LYS A 461 -19.66 14.83 -0.55
CA LYS A 461 -19.69 15.96 -1.48
C LYS A 461 -18.29 16.44 -1.82
N GLY A 462 -17.99 16.57 -3.11
CA GLY A 462 -16.79 17.22 -3.61
C GLY A 462 -17.05 18.68 -4.02
N VAL A 463 -16.07 19.55 -3.81
CA VAL A 463 -16.11 20.95 -4.26
C VAL A 463 -14.89 21.27 -5.12
N ARG A 464 -15.09 22.04 -6.19
CA ARG A 464 -13.99 22.55 -7.03
C ARG A 464 -13.58 23.93 -6.52
N LEU A 465 -12.72 23.97 -5.50
CA LEU A 465 -12.30 25.22 -4.84
C LEU A 465 -11.72 26.24 -5.82
N ASN A 466 -10.91 25.77 -6.76
CA ASN A 466 -10.26 26.56 -7.80
C ASN A 466 -11.29 27.33 -8.65
N THR A 467 -12.42 26.71 -8.98
CA THR A 467 -13.52 27.37 -9.70
C THR A 467 -14.24 28.40 -8.83
N ALA A 468 -14.47 28.09 -7.55
CA ALA A 468 -15.10 29.01 -6.62
C ALA A 468 -14.25 30.27 -6.38
N LEU A 469 -12.94 30.09 -6.17
CA LEU A 469 -11.98 31.17 -5.97
C LEU A 469 -11.82 32.03 -7.23
N ALA A 470 -11.82 31.42 -8.41
CA ALA A 470 -11.80 32.17 -9.66
C ALA A 470 -13.07 33.03 -9.86
N ARG A 471 -14.26 32.50 -9.51
CA ARG A 471 -15.51 33.27 -9.55
C ARG A 471 -15.54 34.41 -8.53
N ALA A 472 -14.85 34.25 -7.41
CA ALA A 472 -14.70 35.30 -6.40
C ALA A 472 -13.64 36.35 -6.77
N GLY A 473 -12.93 36.20 -7.89
CA GLY A 473 -11.88 37.11 -8.31
C GLY A 473 -10.54 36.93 -7.57
N LEU A 474 -10.39 35.87 -6.77
CA LEU A 474 -9.18 35.61 -5.97
C LEU A 474 -8.14 34.77 -6.71
N MET A 475 -8.52 34.16 -7.84
CA MET A 475 -7.65 33.34 -8.67
C MET A 475 -7.93 33.62 -10.14
N ALA A 476 -6.89 33.63 -10.98
CA ALA A 476 -7.03 33.94 -12.40
C ALA A 476 -6.37 32.88 -13.28
N TYR A 477 -6.92 32.72 -14.48
CA TYR A 477 -6.36 31.86 -15.52
C TYR A 477 -6.09 32.66 -16.78
N LYS A 478 -5.05 32.27 -17.52
CA LYS A 478 -4.76 32.76 -18.87
C LYS A 478 -4.51 31.58 -19.81
N GLN A 479 -4.62 31.82 -21.11
CA GLN A 479 -4.29 30.80 -22.10
C GLN A 479 -2.77 30.56 -22.11
N SER A 480 -2.37 29.29 -22.15
CA SER A 480 -0.97 28.92 -22.36
C SER A 480 -0.46 29.48 -23.69
N PRO A 481 0.76 30.04 -23.76
CA PRO A 481 1.32 30.53 -25.02
C PRO A 481 1.43 29.44 -26.09
N ASN A 482 1.62 28.19 -25.68
CA ASN A 482 1.96 27.06 -26.56
C ASN A 482 0.81 26.06 -26.72
N SER A 483 -0.36 26.30 -26.13
CA SER A 483 -1.50 25.38 -26.25
C SER A 483 -2.83 26.08 -26.00
N LYS A 484 -3.93 25.36 -26.25
CA LYS A 484 -5.29 25.83 -25.88
C LYS A 484 -5.61 25.63 -24.39
N ASN A 485 -4.67 25.09 -23.60
CA ASN A 485 -4.89 24.84 -22.18
C ASN A 485 -4.82 26.14 -21.38
N LEU A 486 -5.63 26.23 -20.33
CA LEU A 486 -5.55 27.31 -19.36
C LEU A 486 -4.45 27.02 -18.34
N ILE A 487 -3.66 28.05 -18.01
CA ILE A 487 -2.66 28.05 -16.94
C ILE A 487 -3.00 29.15 -15.94
N ILE A 488 -2.46 29.07 -14.73
CA ILE A 488 -2.66 30.09 -13.69
C ILE A 488 -2.02 31.41 -14.14
N ASP A 489 -2.74 32.52 -13.97
CA ASP A 489 -2.16 33.86 -14.12
C ASP A 489 -1.73 34.39 -12.76
N TRP A 490 -0.49 34.10 -12.39
CA TRP A 490 0.06 34.48 -11.08
C TRP A 490 0.04 35.99 -10.81
N SER A 491 0.14 36.81 -11.86
CA SER A 491 0.07 38.28 -11.77
C SER A 491 -1.29 38.80 -11.26
N LYS A 492 -2.33 37.96 -11.25
CA LYS A 492 -3.70 38.28 -10.83
C LYS A 492 -4.26 37.26 -9.84
N THR A 493 -3.43 36.36 -9.33
CA THR A 493 -3.86 35.31 -8.41
C THR A 493 -3.43 35.66 -7.01
N GLU A 494 -4.41 35.91 -6.14
CA GLU A 494 -4.20 36.30 -4.74
C GLU A 494 -4.10 35.10 -3.82
N VAL A 495 -4.86 34.05 -4.12
CA VAL A 495 -4.82 32.80 -3.34
C VAL A 495 -4.79 31.58 -4.26
N PHE A 496 -4.12 30.53 -3.79
CA PHE A 496 -3.98 29.27 -4.51
C PHE A 496 -4.42 28.10 -3.62
N PRO A 497 -5.52 27.39 -3.96
CA PRO A 497 -5.94 26.23 -3.20
C PRO A 497 -5.03 25.05 -3.55
N ARG A 498 -4.55 24.33 -2.53
CA ARG A 498 -3.77 23.12 -2.74
C ARG A 498 -4.00 22.11 -1.64
N ARG A 499 -4.48 20.92 -2.04
CA ARG A 499 -4.91 19.85 -1.14
C ARG A 499 -5.80 20.40 -0.03
N THR A 500 -5.27 20.47 1.19
CA THR A 500 -5.94 20.87 2.42
C THR A 500 -5.76 22.35 2.78
N HIS A 501 -4.92 23.08 2.05
CA HIS A 501 -4.54 24.46 2.34
C HIS A 501 -5.04 25.44 1.27
N ILE A 502 -5.26 26.70 1.66
CA ILE A 502 -5.40 27.83 0.74
C ILE A 502 -4.24 28.77 1.02
N TRP A 503 -3.30 28.86 0.09
CA TRP A 503 -2.11 29.69 0.22
C TRP A 503 -2.40 31.11 -0.24
N VAL A 504 -2.00 32.10 0.55
CA VAL A 504 -2.05 33.52 0.17
C VAL A 504 -0.77 33.86 -0.57
N ASN A 505 -0.86 34.40 -1.79
CA ASN A 505 0.28 34.78 -2.64
C ASN A 505 0.89 36.11 -2.18
N ARG A 506 1.67 36.07 -1.09
CA ARG A 506 2.14 37.24 -0.35
C ARG A 506 3.35 37.88 -1.02
N LYS A 507 3.24 39.18 -1.30
CA LYS A 507 4.31 40.03 -1.82
C LYS A 507 5.52 40.01 -0.88
N GLY A 508 6.70 39.73 -1.44
CA GLY A 508 7.96 39.68 -0.70
C GLY A 508 8.26 38.35 0.00
N ARG A 509 7.27 37.45 0.12
CA ARG A 509 7.48 36.06 0.58
C ARG A 509 7.52 35.09 -0.59
N ASP A 510 6.54 35.19 -1.49
CA ASP A 510 6.38 34.28 -2.62
C ASP A 510 6.92 34.93 -3.91
N PRO A 511 7.54 34.18 -4.84
CA PRO A 511 8.17 34.75 -6.05
C PRO A 511 7.23 35.58 -6.91
N ASP A 512 5.96 35.16 -7.02
CA ASP A 512 4.91 35.85 -7.78
C ASP A 512 3.94 36.64 -6.87
N GLY A 513 4.35 36.96 -5.64
CA GLY A 513 3.52 37.54 -4.60
C GLY A 513 2.92 38.90 -4.96
N ILE A 514 1.59 39.03 -4.90
CA ILE A 514 0.85 40.27 -5.17
C ILE A 514 0.06 40.80 -3.97
N VAL A 515 -0.15 39.99 -2.93
CA VAL A 515 -0.93 40.36 -1.74
C VAL A 515 -0.02 41.01 -0.71
N THR A 516 -0.28 42.27 -0.34
CA THR A 516 0.47 43.01 0.69
C THR A 516 0.01 42.63 2.11
N GLU A 517 0.71 43.05 3.17
CA GLU A 517 0.32 42.68 4.55
C GLU A 517 -0.99 43.33 5.03
N ASP A 518 -1.32 44.49 4.47
CA ASP A 518 -2.49 45.32 4.79
C ASP A 518 -3.76 44.90 4.04
N LYS A 519 -3.64 43.97 3.10
CA LYS A 519 -4.72 43.39 2.31
C LYS A 519 -5.05 42.00 2.83
#